data_AF-A0A1J1DWB3-F1
#
_entry.id   AF-A0A1J1DWB3-F1
#
_cell.length_a   1.000
_cell.length_b   1.000
_cell.length_c   1.000
_cell.angle_alpha   90.00
_cell.angle_beta   90.00
_cell.angle_gamma   90.00
#
_symmetry.space_group_name_H-M   'P 1'
#
loop_
_entity.id
_entity.type
_entity.pdbx_description
1 polymer ?
#
loop_
_entity_poly.entity_id
_entity_poly.type
_entity_poly.pdbx_seq_one_letter_code
_entity_poly.pdbx_strand_id
1 'polypeptide(L)'
;MKTKNLFKNLLSLLAIVLVVFSCTKPSEEAKLGEKAKTDVAAKPLELEITSVKFEKAKNFKDTDVSEFYEKLFITKTPARDKSKTAVVASNGYPDKFETEATDIKGNNIFINLPYNSNFEKLTANATIKAVLTFKSAVDSVVLEAPKTNIRGNSAEISFEINKDHFTSENLKSANPVIKQVLKFSKAGFADKIYTVNFKFSESKSDSCTIEETGFKFKVGGTTGINKSGDFNSSKTVDGIVTANYVASNTDTPNSGTNPIEFKLRKGSSNNELKEAGVADTDYFKADALELPDGAFIEVSTDTTACPGTGSTPTCANVNPITGMKGTGVAAATGQTHLIGKSDNGAISYTFTVVAQNGTSKKYYKLTINATS
;
A
#
# COMPACT_ATOMS: atom_id res chain seq x y z
N MET A 1 44.68 13.77 33.17
CA MET A 1 43.75 14.22 34.23
C MET A 1 42.48 13.37 34.12
N LYS A 2 42.27 12.50 35.12
CA LYS A 2 41.03 11.85 35.60
C LYS A 2 39.93 11.40 34.60
N THR A 3 39.93 10.08 34.36
CA THR A 3 38.83 9.09 34.30
C THR A 3 37.37 9.55 34.52
N LYS A 4 36.40 8.95 33.78
CA LYS A 4 35.62 7.75 34.20
C LYS A 4 34.54 7.32 33.18
N ASN A 5 34.54 6.01 32.92
CA ASN A 5 33.40 5.08 32.75
C ASN A 5 32.38 5.28 31.61
N LEU A 6 32.36 4.31 30.68
CA LEU A 6 31.17 3.53 30.29
C LEU A 6 31.56 2.37 29.33
N PHE A 7 32.42 1.46 29.83
CA PHE A 7 32.29 0.05 29.47
C PHE A 7 31.29 -0.56 30.44
N LYS A 8 30.30 -1.29 29.92
CA LYS A 8 29.36 -2.25 30.54
C LYS A 8 27.92 -1.94 30.08
N ASN A 9 27.52 -2.50 28.94
CA ASN A 9 26.15 -2.97 28.66
C ASN A 9 25.93 -3.54 27.24
N LEU A 10 26.96 -3.62 26.39
CA LEU A 10 26.79 -4.18 25.03
C LEU A 10 26.84 -5.72 24.94
N LEU A 11 26.78 -6.43 26.08
CA LEU A 11 26.83 -7.89 26.15
C LEU A 11 25.67 -8.51 26.94
N SER A 12 24.51 -7.83 26.95
CA SER A 12 23.29 -8.31 27.60
C SER A 12 22.07 -7.91 26.77
N LEU A 13 21.85 -8.60 25.66
CA LEU A 13 20.52 -8.87 25.13
C LEU A 13 20.50 -10.06 24.15
N LEU A 14 21.42 -11.02 24.34
CA LEU A 14 21.25 -12.36 23.82
C LEU A 14 20.43 -13.12 24.86
N ALA A 15 19.13 -12.81 24.93
CA ALA A 15 18.16 -13.68 25.60
C ALA A 15 17.99 -14.92 24.72
N ILE A 16 18.95 -15.83 24.89
CA ILE A 16 18.90 -17.22 24.47
C ILE A 16 17.63 -17.79 25.09
N VAL A 17 16.56 -17.91 24.30
CA VAL A 17 15.52 -18.89 24.60
C VAL A 17 16.20 -20.24 24.41
N LEU A 18 16.57 -20.86 25.54
CA LEU A 18 17.00 -22.24 25.61
C LEU A 18 15.97 -23.10 24.89
N VAL A 19 16.30 -23.53 23.68
CA VAL A 19 15.83 -24.82 23.19
C VAL A 19 16.50 -25.83 24.12
N VAL A 20 15.72 -26.39 25.05
CA VAL A 20 16.16 -27.51 25.86
C VAL A 20 16.34 -28.69 24.90
N PHE A 21 17.54 -28.83 24.35
CA PHE A 21 18.03 -30.13 23.91
C PHE A 21 18.11 -30.99 25.15
N SER A 22 17.06 -31.77 25.41
CA SER A 22 17.18 -32.92 26.29
C SER A 22 18.12 -33.89 25.60
N CYS A 23 19.42 -33.78 25.90
CA CYS A 23 20.32 -34.92 25.87
C CYS A 23 19.65 -36.01 26.72
N THR A 24 19.11 -37.02 26.05
CA THR A 24 18.82 -38.31 26.67
C THR A 24 20.10 -38.79 27.33
N LYS A 25 20.16 -38.73 28.66
CA LYS A 25 21.11 -39.54 29.42
C LYS A 25 20.91 -41.00 29.02
N PRO A 26 21.97 -41.82 28.91
CA PRO A 26 21.82 -43.26 28.88
C PRO A 26 21.11 -43.68 30.17
N SER A 27 20.08 -44.50 30.06
CA SER A 27 19.29 -44.98 31.19
C SER A 27 20.18 -45.69 32.20
N GLU A 28 20.23 -45.16 33.42
CA GLU A 28 20.60 -45.94 34.60
C GLU A 28 19.48 -46.95 34.86
N GLU A 29 19.87 -48.19 35.12
CA GLU A 29 18.98 -49.34 35.29
C GLU A 29 17.88 -49.08 36.33
N ALA A 30 16.63 -49.35 35.94
CA ALA A 30 15.48 -49.22 36.81
C ALA A 30 15.53 -50.25 37.95
N LYS A 31 15.48 -49.78 39.21
CA LYS A 31 15.19 -50.62 40.36
C LYS A 31 13.71 -51.01 40.37
N LEU A 32 13.44 -52.31 40.50
CA LEU A 32 12.10 -52.89 40.65
C LEU A 32 11.37 -52.26 41.86
N GLY A 33 10.21 -51.65 41.63
CA GLY A 33 9.26 -51.32 42.71
C GLY A 33 8.42 -50.06 42.52
N GLU A 34 8.78 -49.16 41.59
CA GLU A 34 7.98 -47.95 41.34
C GLU A 34 7.03 -48.19 40.16
N LYS A 35 5.74 -47.94 40.35
CA LYS A 35 4.73 -48.00 39.28
C LYS A 35 5.23 -47.16 38.11
N ALA A 36 5.53 -47.80 36.99
CA ALA A 36 5.86 -47.15 35.74
C ALA A 36 4.74 -46.16 35.38
N LYS A 37 4.96 -44.88 35.64
CA LYS A 37 4.31 -43.84 34.84
C LYS A 37 4.93 -44.02 33.46
N THR A 38 4.15 -44.58 32.54
CA THR A 38 4.50 -44.59 31.14
C THR A 38 4.54 -43.14 30.68
N ASP A 39 5.72 -42.52 30.75
CA ASP A 39 6.06 -41.35 29.96
C ASP A 39 6.08 -41.78 28.48
N VAL A 40 4.89 -41.98 27.93
CA VAL A 40 4.70 -42.14 26.50
C VAL A 40 5.00 -40.78 25.90
N ALA A 41 6.17 -40.63 25.31
CA ALA A 41 6.51 -39.44 24.53
C ALA A 41 5.37 -39.16 23.55
N ALA A 42 4.75 -37.98 23.67
CA ALA A 42 3.61 -37.62 22.84
C ALA A 42 4.02 -37.66 21.35
N LYS A 43 3.18 -38.28 20.52
CA LYS A 43 3.46 -38.39 19.07
C LYS A 43 3.43 -36.99 18.43
N PRO A 44 4.28 -36.70 17.42
CA PRO A 44 4.20 -35.42 16.74
C PRO A 44 2.87 -35.28 16.00
N LEU A 45 2.22 -34.12 16.11
CA LEU A 45 1.02 -33.82 15.33
C LEU A 45 1.42 -33.54 13.87
N GLU A 46 1.10 -34.47 12.98
CA GLU A 46 1.29 -34.34 11.53
C GLU A 46 0.22 -33.41 10.95
N LEU A 47 0.50 -32.11 10.97
CA LEU A 47 -0.31 -31.06 10.36
C LEU A 47 0.60 -30.18 9.50
N GLU A 48 0.25 -30.01 8.24
CA GLU A 48 1.00 -29.23 7.25
C GLU A 48 0.06 -28.23 6.57
N ILE A 49 0.30 -26.92 6.79
CA ILE A 49 -0.40 -25.84 6.11
C ILE A 49 0.25 -25.61 4.74
N THR A 50 -0.56 -25.58 3.69
CA THR A 50 -0.11 -25.39 2.30
C THR A 50 -0.47 -24.03 1.72
N SER A 51 -1.52 -23.38 2.23
CA SER A 51 -1.82 -22.00 1.89
C SER A 51 -2.55 -21.27 3.00
N VAL A 52 -2.40 -19.95 3.02
CA VAL A 52 -3.22 -19.00 3.75
C VAL A 52 -3.85 -18.05 2.75
N LYS A 53 -5.18 -17.98 2.76
CA LYS A 53 -5.97 -17.20 1.82
C LYS A 53 -6.82 -16.16 2.55
N PHE A 54 -6.76 -14.90 2.12
CA PHE A 54 -7.68 -13.85 2.53
C PHE A 54 -8.67 -13.62 1.40
N GLU A 55 -9.96 -13.81 1.67
CA GLU A 55 -11.02 -13.62 0.69
C GLU A 55 -11.64 -12.23 0.86
N LYS A 56 -11.79 -11.48 -0.23
CA LYS A 56 -12.44 -10.16 -0.25
C LYS A 56 -13.81 -10.20 0.43
N ALA A 57 -14.61 -11.21 0.10
CA ALA A 57 -15.97 -11.41 0.62
C ALA A 57 -16.05 -11.54 2.15
N LYS A 58 -14.93 -11.85 2.81
CA LYS A 58 -14.84 -12.04 4.27
C LYS A 58 -14.16 -10.89 4.99
N ASN A 59 -13.59 -9.93 4.24
CA ASN A 59 -12.77 -8.85 4.77
C ASN A 59 -13.33 -7.48 4.34
N PHE A 60 -14.64 -7.28 4.52
CA PHE A 60 -15.31 -5.99 4.35
C PHE A 60 -15.38 -5.21 5.66
N LYS A 61 -15.49 -3.88 5.54
CA LYS A 61 -15.93 -2.96 6.58
C LYS A 61 -17.11 -2.17 5.99
N ASP A 62 -18.30 -2.43 6.52
CA ASP A 62 -19.56 -1.90 6.00
C ASP A 62 -19.77 -2.23 4.51
N THR A 63 -19.78 -1.22 3.64
CA THR A 63 -19.95 -1.38 2.20
C THR A 63 -18.64 -1.51 1.43
N ASP A 64 -17.49 -1.36 2.08
CA ASP A 64 -16.18 -1.29 1.44
C ASP A 64 -15.27 -2.45 1.89
N VAL A 65 -14.18 -2.68 1.16
CA VAL A 65 -13.09 -3.56 1.63
C VAL A 65 -12.46 -2.98 2.89
N SER A 66 -12.07 -3.86 3.81
CA SER A 66 -11.38 -3.45 5.03
C SER A 66 -10.00 -2.87 4.73
N GLU A 67 -9.57 -1.90 5.54
CA GLU A 67 -8.28 -1.23 5.38
C GLU A 67 -7.11 -2.24 5.34
N PHE A 68 -7.12 -3.28 6.18
CA PHE A 68 -6.10 -4.33 6.13
C PHE A 68 -6.06 -5.05 4.79
N TYR A 69 -7.23 -5.40 4.24
CA TYR A 69 -7.31 -6.10 2.94
C TYR A 69 -6.75 -5.23 1.81
N GLU A 70 -6.93 -3.91 1.88
CA GLU A 70 -6.30 -3.00 0.93
C GLU A 70 -4.77 -3.11 0.92
N LYS A 71 -4.15 -3.23 2.11
CA LYS A 71 -2.68 -3.29 2.27
C LYS A 71 -2.06 -4.57 1.72
N LEU A 72 -2.85 -5.60 1.43
CA LEU A 72 -2.37 -6.84 0.79
C LEU A 72 -2.03 -6.64 -0.70
N PHE A 73 -2.44 -5.52 -1.30
CA PHE A 73 -2.28 -5.26 -2.74
C PHE A 73 -1.52 -3.98 -3.01
N ILE A 74 -0.91 -3.91 -4.20
CA ILE A 74 -0.14 -2.73 -4.60
C ILE A 74 -1.09 -1.55 -4.82
N THR A 75 -0.69 -0.39 -4.29
CA THR A 75 -1.44 0.86 -4.46
C THR A 75 -1.48 1.23 -5.95
N LYS A 76 -2.66 1.65 -6.42
CA LYS A 76 -2.87 2.10 -7.81
C LYS A 76 -3.27 3.57 -7.85
N THR A 77 -2.94 4.22 -8.96
CA THR A 77 -3.46 5.54 -9.32
C THR A 77 -4.04 5.45 -10.73
N PRO A 78 -5.35 5.67 -10.94
CA PRO A 78 -6.35 6.04 -9.93
C PRO A 78 -6.57 4.98 -8.85
N ALA A 79 -6.98 5.43 -7.66
CA ALA A 79 -7.24 4.54 -6.52
C ALA A 79 -8.31 3.50 -6.87
N ARG A 80 -8.12 2.27 -6.37
CA ARG A 80 -9.08 1.20 -6.58
C ARG A 80 -10.42 1.54 -5.96
N ASP A 81 -11.50 1.12 -6.61
CA ASP A 81 -12.83 1.18 -6.01
C ASP A 81 -12.90 0.18 -4.86
N LYS A 82 -13.21 0.71 -3.67
CA LYS A 82 -13.27 -0.03 -2.41
C LYS A 82 -14.60 -0.73 -2.21
N SER A 83 -15.63 -0.36 -2.98
CA SER A 83 -16.97 -0.91 -2.82
C SER A 83 -16.99 -2.43 -2.92
N LYS A 84 -17.78 -3.07 -2.06
CA LYS A 84 -17.99 -4.52 -2.04
C LYS A 84 -18.44 -5.08 -3.39
N THR A 85 -19.14 -4.28 -4.20
CA THR A 85 -19.66 -4.69 -5.51
C THR A 85 -18.71 -4.38 -6.67
N ALA A 86 -17.61 -3.67 -6.43
CA ALA A 86 -16.66 -3.33 -7.47
C ALA A 86 -15.93 -4.58 -7.97
N VAL A 87 -15.80 -4.73 -9.30
CA VAL A 87 -15.10 -5.85 -9.93
C VAL A 87 -13.70 -5.44 -10.35
N VAL A 88 -12.77 -6.40 -10.39
CA VAL A 88 -11.36 -6.13 -10.74
C VAL A 88 -11.22 -5.43 -12.09
N ALA A 89 -12.04 -5.84 -13.07
CA ALA A 89 -12.06 -5.26 -14.41
C ALA A 89 -12.39 -3.76 -14.44
N SER A 90 -13.12 -3.25 -13.43
CA SER A 90 -13.49 -1.84 -13.29
C SER A 90 -12.61 -1.09 -12.27
N ASN A 91 -11.36 -1.53 -12.07
CA ASN A 91 -10.43 -1.02 -11.05
C ASN A 91 -10.77 -1.41 -9.59
N GLY A 92 -11.55 -2.46 -9.35
CA GLY A 92 -11.79 -2.97 -8.00
C GLY A 92 -10.61 -3.76 -7.39
N TYR A 93 -10.74 -4.14 -6.12
CA TYR A 93 -9.78 -5.05 -5.46
C TYR A 93 -9.97 -6.52 -5.90
N PRO A 94 -8.87 -7.30 -5.98
CA PRO A 94 -8.93 -8.74 -6.24
C PRO A 94 -9.80 -9.51 -5.25
N ASP A 95 -10.42 -10.59 -5.71
CA ASP A 95 -11.34 -11.40 -4.89
C ASP A 95 -10.64 -12.19 -3.78
N LYS A 96 -9.32 -12.41 -3.93
CA LYS A 96 -8.49 -13.02 -2.91
C LYS A 96 -7.05 -12.52 -2.95
N PHE A 97 -6.39 -12.65 -1.80
CA PHE A 97 -4.94 -12.81 -1.67
C PHE A 97 -4.68 -14.24 -1.20
N GLU A 98 -3.68 -14.92 -1.76
CA GLU A 98 -3.31 -16.27 -1.34
C GLU A 98 -1.79 -16.41 -1.35
N THR A 99 -1.24 -17.05 -0.32
CA THR A 99 0.20 -17.36 -0.25
C THR A 99 0.57 -18.45 -1.25
N GLU A 100 1.77 -18.35 -1.82
CA GLU A 100 2.37 -19.41 -2.61
C GLU A 100 3.14 -20.40 -1.72
N ALA A 101 3.49 -21.58 -2.25
CA ALA A 101 4.25 -22.57 -1.48
C ALA A 101 5.61 -22.04 -0.97
N THR A 102 6.25 -21.13 -1.72
CA THR A 102 7.52 -20.49 -1.36
C THR A 102 7.41 -19.53 -0.18
N ASP A 103 6.19 -19.08 0.15
CA ASP A 103 5.90 -18.23 1.30
C ASP A 103 5.79 -19.03 2.60
N ILE A 104 5.82 -20.36 2.55
CA ILE A 104 5.76 -21.23 3.72
C ILE A 104 7.11 -21.94 3.89
N LYS A 105 7.85 -21.57 4.95
CA LYS A 105 9.18 -22.11 5.24
C LYS A 105 9.14 -22.82 6.59
N GLY A 106 8.91 -24.13 6.53
CA GLY A 106 8.69 -24.96 7.71
C GLY A 106 7.45 -24.50 8.47
N ASN A 107 7.63 -24.10 9.74
CA ASN A 107 6.53 -23.60 10.58
C ASN A 107 6.29 -22.09 10.45
N ASN A 108 6.99 -21.39 9.54
CA ASN A 108 6.82 -19.96 9.31
C ASN A 108 6.05 -19.73 8.01
N ILE A 109 4.98 -18.95 8.10
CA ILE A 109 4.17 -18.50 6.95
C ILE A 109 4.45 -17.01 6.78
N PHE A 110 4.79 -16.58 5.56
CA PHE A 110 5.07 -15.18 5.25
C PHE A 110 3.93 -14.58 4.44
N ILE A 111 3.28 -13.56 4.98
CA ILE A 111 2.35 -12.72 4.22
C ILE A 111 3.15 -11.53 3.69
N ASN A 112 3.52 -11.62 2.42
CA ASN A 112 4.35 -10.63 1.74
C ASN A 112 3.48 -9.50 1.17
N LEU A 113 3.42 -8.37 1.87
CA LEU A 113 2.75 -7.16 1.41
C LEU A 113 3.59 -6.47 0.33
N PRO A 114 2.99 -5.86 -0.70
CA PRO A 114 3.74 -4.99 -1.61
C PRO A 114 4.44 -3.87 -0.84
N TYR A 115 5.73 -3.63 -1.13
CA TYR A 115 6.46 -2.54 -0.50
C TYR A 115 5.78 -1.20 -0.81
N ASN A 116 5.71 -0.31 0.17
CA ASN A 116 5.26 1.06 -0.04
C ASN A 116 6.09 1.99 0.85
N SER A 117 6.81 2.91 0.23
CA SER A 117 7.62 3.90 0.94
C SER A 117 6.78 4.96 1.64
N ASN A 118 5.57 5.24 1.13
CA ASN A 118 4.55 6.10 1.73
C ASN A 118 3.45 5.27 2.40
N PHE A 119 3.84 4.20 3.11
CA PHE A 119 2.90 3.33 3.78
C PHE A 119 2.22 4.02 4.96
N GLU A 120 0.90 4.15 4.88
CA GLU A 120 0.06 4.60 5.98
C GLU A 120 -0.32 3.42 6.88
N LYS A 121 -0.11 3.59 8.20
CA LYS A 121 -0.54 2.61 9.22
C LYS A 121 -2.05 2.45 9.24
N LEU A 122 -2.52 1.34 9.81
CA LEU A 122 -3.95 1.13 10.03
C LEU A 122 -4.53 2.24 10.93
N THR A 123 -5.75 2.66 10.62
CA THR A 123 -6.48 3.66 11.42
C THR A 123 -7.07 3.07 12.71
N ALA A 124 -7.42 1.79 12.68
CA ALA A 124 -7.98 1.02 13.79
C ALA A 124 -7.41 -0.40 13.82
N ASN A 125 -7.52 -1.09 14.97
CA ASN A 125 -7.24 -2.53 15.01
C ASN A 125 -8.13 -3.25 13.99
N ALA A 126 -7.56 -4.23 13.29
CA ALA A 126 -8.26 -4.94 12.24
C ALA A 126 -8.51 -6.40 12.64
N THR A 127 -9.77 -6.82 12.65
CA THR A 127 -10.11 -8.25 12.69
C THR A 127 -9.99 -8.80 11.27
N ILE A 128 -9.14 -9.79 11.09
CA ILE A 128 -8.85 -10.38 9.79
C ILE A 128 -9.43 -11.78 9.75
N LYS A 129 -10.02 -12.15 8.61
CA LYS A 129 -10.47 -13.51 8.34
C LYS A 129 -9.61 -14.14 7.25
N ALA A 130 -9.06 -15.30 7.57
CA ALA A 130 -8.23 -16.08 6.66
C ALA A 130 -8.74 -17.53 6.59
N VAL A 131 -8.51 -18.17 5.45
CA VAL A 131 -8.74 -19.60 5.24
C VAL A 131 -7.37 -20.28 5.18
N LEU A 132 -7.13 -21.20 6.11
CA LEU A 132 -5.99 -22.11 6.08
C LEU A 132 -6.35 -23.30 5.21
N THR A 133 -5.42 -23.73 4.35
CA THR A 133 -5.51 -25.00 3.64
C THR A 133 -4.47 -25.97 4.21
N PHE A 134 -4.88 -27.22 4.45
CA PHE A 134 -4.01 -28.29 4.92
C PHE A 134 -3.71 -29.26 3.79
N LYS A 135 -2.50 -29.84 3.80
CA LYS A 135 -2.07 -30.85 2.82
C LYS A 135 -2.94 -32.10 2.83
N SER A 136 -3.40 -32.49 4.01
CA SER A 136 -4.24 -33.67 4.25
C SER A 136 -5.38 -33.30 5.17
N ALA A 137 -6.49 -34.04 5.07
CA ALA A 137 -7.63 -33.88 5.97
C ALA A 137 -7.19 -34.06 7.42
N VAL A 138 -7.50 -33.07 8.26
CA VAL A 138 -7.32 -33.18 9.70
C VAL A 138 -8.65 -33.54 10.35
N ASP A 139 -8.60 -34.29 11.45
CA ASP A 139 -9.77 -34.51 12.30
C ASP A 139 -9.38 -34.39 13.77
N SER A 140 -10.30 -33.78 14.53
CA SER A 140 -10.19 -33.57 15.97
C SER A 140 -8.92 -32.81 16.38
N VAL A 141 -8.50 -31.84 15.55
CA VAL A 141 -7.44 -30.87 15.87
C VAL A 141 -8.09 -29.59 16.38
N VAL A 142 -7.48 -28.94 17.38
CA VAL A 142 -7.96 -27.69 17.97
C VAL A 142 -6.96 -26.58 17.71
N LEU A 143 -7.40 -25.46 17.11
CA LEU A 143 -6.66 -24.19 17.17
C LEU A 143 -6.94 -23.57 18.54
N GLU A 144 -5.90 -23.25 19.32
CA GLU A 144 -6.07 -22.82 20.71
C GLU A 144 -6.51 -21.36 20.88
N ALA A 145 -6.30 -20.51 19.87
CA ALA A 145 -6.60 -19.08 19.94
C ALA A 145 -7.06 -18.52 18.57
N PRO A 146 -8.36 -18.22 18.39
CA PRO A 146 -9.47 -18.59 19.27
C PRO A 146 -9.70 -20.10 19.27
N LYS A 147 -10.21 -20.65 20.39
CA LYS A 147 -10.44 -22.09 20.56
C LYS A 147 -11.44 -22.62 19.53
N THR A 148 -10.95 -23.32 18.51
CA THR A 148 -11.75 -23.73 17.35
C THR A 148 -11.41 -25.17 16.96
N ASN A 149 -12.43 -26.02 16.86
CA ASN A 149 -12.27 -27.38 16.35
C ASN A 149 -12.16 -27.38 14.82
N ILE A 150 -11.15 -28.06 14.30
CA ILE A 150 -10.83 -28.09 12.87
C ILE A 150 -11.05 -29.51 12.33
N ARG A 151 -11.74 -29.59 11.20
CA ARG A 151 -12.02 -30.82 10.45
C ARG A 151 -11.91 -30.58 8.95
N GLY A 152 -11.40 -31.58 8.22
CA GLY A 152 -11.25 -31.56 6.76
C GLY A 152 -9.96 -30.89 6.29
N ASN A 153 -9.94 -30.42 5.04
CA ASN A 153 -8.74 -29.90 4.38
C ASN A 153 -8.56 -28.38 4.52
N SER A 154 -9.47 -27.70 5.21
CA SER A 154 -9.38 -26.25 5.40
C SER A 154 -10.04 -25.80 6.69
N ALA A 155 -9.63 -24.63 7.19
CA ALA A 155 -10.22 -23.99 8.35
C ALA A 155 -10.31 -22.49 8.12
N GLU A 156 -11.46 -21.89 8.45
CA GLU A 156 -11.53 -20.45 8.61
C GLU A 156 -11.01 -20.08 10.00
N ILE A 157 -10.14 -19.07 10.04
CA ILE A 157 -9.60 -18.51 11.27
C ILE A 157 -9.81 -17.00 11.27
N SER A 158 -9.89 -16.44 12.48
CA SER A 158 -9.91 -15.00 12.68
C SER A 158 -8.92 -14.59 13.76
N PHE A 159 -8.19 -13.51 13.53
CA PHE A 159 -7.28 -12.93 14.51
C PHE A 159 -7.25 -11.41 14.34
N GLU A 160 -6.81 -10.71 15.38
CA GLU A 160 -6.68 -9.25 15.37
C GLU A 160 -5.25 -8.83 15.01
N ILE A 161 -5.13 -7.80 14.19
CA ILE A 161 -3.89 -7.06 13.97
C ILE A 161 -3.97 -5.71 14.65
N ASN A 162 -3.03 -5.47 15.56
CA ASN A 162 -2.89 -4.21 16.26
C ASN A 162 -2.37 -3.13 15.31
N LYS A 163 -3.10 -2.01 15.22
CA LYS A 163 -2.76 -0.89 14.33
C LYS A 163 -1.39 -0.26 14.62
N ASP A 164 -0.99 -0.24 15.89
CA ASP A 164 0.24 0.40 16.35
C ASP A 164 1.45 -0.50 16.09
N HIS A 165 1.23 -1.80 15.85
CA HIS A 165 2.27 -2.71 15.39
C HIS A 165 2.35 -2.77 13.87
N PHE A 166 1.25 -2.52 13.15
CA PHE A 166 1.18 -2.57 11.70
C PHE A 166 1.75 -1.30 11.04
N THR A 167 3.04 -1.06 11.23
CA THR A 167 3.76 0.15 10.79
C THR A 167 4.79 -0.17 9.72
N SER A 168 5.20 0.85 8.95
CA SER A 168 6.27 0.69 7.95
C SER A 168 7.57 0.18 8.56
N GLU A 169 7.92 0.59 9.79
CA GLU A 169 9.15 0.18 10.45
C GLU A 169 9.14 -1.33 10.73
N ASN A 170 8.06 -1.81 11.34
CA ASN A 170 7.89 -3.22 11.68
C ASN A 170 7.79 -4.12 10.44
N LEU A 171 7.17 -3.65 9.36
CA LEU A 171 7.07 -4.37 8.07
C LEU A 171 8.40 -4.40 7.30
N LYS A 172 9.31 -3.44 7.53
CA LYS A 172 10.67 -3.41 6.96
C LYS A 172 11.68 -4.23 7.75
N SER A 173 11.37 -4.59 8.99
CA SER A 173 12.28 -5.34 9.86
C SER A 173 12.61 -6.71 9.27
N ALA A 174 13.90 -7.08 9.30
CA ALA A 174 14.37 -8.41 8.93
C ALA A 174 13.82 -9.52 9.84
N ASN A 175 13.46 -9.16 11.09
CA ASN A 175 12.76 -10.01 12.03
C ASN A 175 11.33 -9.47 12.18
N PRO A 176 10.32 -10.06 11.48
CA PRO A 176 8.97 -9.51 11.44
C PRO A 176 8.40 -9.32 12.84
N VAL A 177 8.02 -8.10 13.21
CA VAL A 177 7.50 -7.80 14.55
C VAL A 177 6.00 -8.12 14.64
N ILE A 178 5.31 -8.10 13.50
CA ILE A 178 3.88 -8.42 13.40
C ILE A 178 3.76 -9.94 13.18
N LYS A 179 3.49 -10.65 14.27
CA LYS A 179 3.38 -12.11 14.30
C LYS A 179 2.02 -12.54 14.83
N GLN A 180 1.41 -13.51 14.16
CA GLN A 180 0.30 -14.29 14.70
C GLN A 180 0.76 -15.72 14.93
N VAL A 181 0.65 -16.20 16.17
CA VAL A 181 0.95 -17.58 16.52
C VAL A 181 -0.32 -18.42 16.35
N LEU A 182 -0.22 -19.51 15.59
CA LEU A 182 -1.27 -20.50 15.43
C LEU A 182 -0.82 -21.77 16.13
N LYS A 183 -1.43 -22.07 17.27
CA LYS A 183 -1.14 -23.25 18.07
C LYS A 183 -2.23 -24.30 17.86
N PHE A 184 -1.85 -25.44 17.31
CA PHE A 184 -2.72 -26.58 17.07
C PHE A 184 -2.43 -27.69 18.07
N SER A 185 -3.46 -28.20 18.73
CA SER A 185 -3.36 -29.29 19.68
C SER A 185 -4.26 -30.47 19.29
N LYS A 186 -3.89 -31.66 19.76
CA LYS A 186 -4.71 -32.88 19.67
C LYS A 186 -4.34 -33.81 20.83
N ALA A 187 -5.35 -34.38 21.49
CA ALA A 187 -5.11 -35.28 22.63
C ALA A 187 -4.18 -36.44 22.24
N GLY A 188 -3.14 -36.68 23.04
CA GLY A 188 -2.13 -37.71 22.78
C GLY A 188 -1.02 -37.32 21.81
N PHE A 189 -1.03 -36.08 21.30
CA PHE A 189 -0.01 -35.53 20.41
C PHE A 189 0.67 -34.29 21.01
N ALA A 190 1.91 -34.05 20.60
CA ALA A 190 2.59 -32.79 20.87
C ALA A 190 2.00 -31.66 20.01
N ASP A 191 1.92 -30.46 20.58
CA ASP A 191 1.38 -29.29 19.89
C ASP A 191 2.19 -28.94 18.63
N LYS A 192 1.49 -28.55 17.57
CA LYS A 192 2.08 -28.00 16.34
C LYS A 192 1.87 -26.50 16.32
N ILE A 193 2.96 -25.74 16.18
CA ILE A 193 2.93 -24.28 16.21
C ILE A 193 3.38 -23.75 14.86
N TYR A 194 2.56 -22.88 14.28
CA TYR A 194 2.89 -22.04 13.13
C TYR A 194 3.00 -20.58 13.55
N THR A 195 3.86 -19.83 12.88
CA THR A 195 3.94 -18.37 13.02
C THR A 195 3.65 -17.73 11.67
N VAL A 196 2.59 -16.93 11.62
CA VAL A 196 2.27 -16.08 10.47
C VAL A 196 2.99 -14.75 10.67
N ASN A 197 3.86 -14.40 9.73
CA ASN A 197 4.70 -13.21 9.75
C ASN A 197 4.25 -12.27 8.65
N PHE A 198 3.95 -11.02 8.99
CA PHE A 198 3.66 -9.97 8.00
C PHE A 198 4.91 -9.15 7.74
N LYS A 199 5.29 -9.01 6.47
CA LYS A 199 6.44 -8.19 6.06
C LYS A 199 6.20 -7.58 4.69
N PHE A 200 6.97 -6.56 4.34
CA PHE A 200 7.03 -6.15 2.93
C PHE A 200 7.76 -7.19 2.09
N SER A 201 7.33 -7.31 0.84
CA SER A 201 8.04 -7.97 -0.23
C SER A 201 9.37 -7.28 -0.47
N GLU A 202 10.36 -8.07 -0.87
CA GLU A 202 11.70 -7.60 -1.20
C GLU A 202 11.74 -6.94 -2.58
N SER A 203 10.76 -7.26 -3.45
CA SER A 203 10.60 -6.64 -4.75
C SER A 203 10.07 -5.21 -4.62
N LYS A 204 10.84 -4.25 -5.12
CA LYS A 204 10.51 -2.81 -5.10
C LYS A 204 10.70 -2.25 -6.50
N SER A 205 9.62 -1.76 -7.10
CA SER A 205 9.68 -1.06 -8.38
C SER A 205 10.38 0.28 -8.23
N ASP A 206 11.23 0.61 -9.20
CA ASP A 206 11.85 1.91 -9.40
C ASP A 206 11.11 2.77 -10.44
N SER A 207 10.01 2.25 -11.00
CA SER A 207 9.22 2.97 -12.00
C SER A 207 8.48 4.16 -11.40
N CYS A 208 8.71 5.31 -12.00
CA CYS A 208 8.09 6.60 -11.66
C CYS A 208 7.73 7.39 -12.94
N THR A 209 7.61 6.70 -14.08
CA THR A 209 7.24 7.30 -15.37
C THR A 209 5.73 7.44 -15.50
N ILE A 210 5.24 8.66 -15.62
CA ILE A 210 3.95 8.93 -16.25
C ILE A 210 4.15 8.78 -17.76
N GLU A 211 3.44 7.84 -18.37
CA GLU A 211 3.45 7.63 -19.82
C GLU A 211 2.89 8.86 -20.55
N GLU A 212 3.21 9.03 -21.83
CA GLU A 212 2.82 10.22 -22.61
C GLU A 212 1.31 10.48 -22.63
N THR A 213 0.51 9.42 -22.50
CA THR A 213 -0.96 9.52 -22.43
C THR A 213 -1.51 9.42 -21.02
N GLY A 214 -0.66 9.21 -20.00
CA GLY A 214 -1.07 8.89 -18.63
C GLY A 214 -1.63 10.08 -17.83
N PHE A 215 -1.32 11.32 -18.24
CA PHE A 215 -1.78 12.51 -17.53
C PHE A 215 -3.19 12.92 -17.97
N LYS A 216 -4.22 12.51 -17.22
CA LYS A 216 -5.64 12.61 -17.63
C LYS A 216 -6.53 13.27 -16.59
N PHE A 217 -7.64 13.83 -17.07
CA PHE A 217 -8.71 14.46 -16.30
C PHE A 217 -10.05 13.85 -16.70
N LYS A 218 -10.92 13.56 -15.73
CA LYS A 218 -12.31 13.22 -16.00
C LYS A 218 -13.16 14.50 -16.06
N VAL A 219 -13.85 14.71 -17.16
CA VAL A 219 -14.75 15.86 -17.35
C VAL A 219 -15.96 15.72 -16.43
N GLY A 220 -16.17 16.70 -15.56
CA GLY A 220 -17.29 16.81 -14.64
C GLY A 220 -18.54 17.41 -15.29
N GLY A 221 -19.52 17.77 -14.45
CA GLY A 221 -20.77 18.40 -14.86
C GLY A 221 -20.60 19.89 -15.22
N THR A 222 -21.68 20.66 -15.12
CA THR A 222 -21.68 22.10 -15.47
C THR A 222 -21.09 23.00 -14.37
N THR A 223 -20.87 22.47 -13.17
CA THR A 223 -20.35 23.18 -12.01
C THR A 223 -19.31 22.35 -11.26
N GLY A 224 -18.42 23.01 -10.51
CA GLY A 224 -17.44 22.35 -9.66
C GLY A 224 -16.14 22.02 -10.38
N ILE A 225 -15.47 20.95 -9.94
CA ILE A 225 -14.15 20.55 -10.41
C ILE A 225 -14.26 19.89 -11.79
N ASN A 226 -13.29 20.19 -12.66
CA ASN A 226 -13.25 19.74 -14.05
C ASN A 226 -14.58 20.06 -14.77
N LYS A 227 -15.21 21.22 -14.52
CA LYS A 227 -16.50 21.54 -15.14
C LYS A 227 -16.38 21.51 -16.66
N SER A 228 -17.37 20.96 -17.34
CA SER A 228 -17.34 20.75 -18.79
C SER A 228 -17.07 22.03 -19.58
N GLY A 229 -17.60 23.17 -19.09
CA GLY A 229 -17.40 24.48 -19.69
C GLY A 229 -15.98 25.04 -19.63
N ASP A 230 -15.04 24.38 -18.93
CA ASP A 230 -13.62 24.74 -18.92
C ASP A 230 -12.81 24.07 -20.02
N PHE A 231 -13.30 22.93 -20.48
CA PHE A 231 -12.69 22.18 -21.56
C PHE A 231 -13.19 22.66 -22.91
N ASN A 232 -12.49 22.23 -23.97
CA ASN A 232 -12.97 22.45 -25.32
C ASN A 232 -14.37 21.84 -25.51
N SER A 233 -15.25 22.51 -26.28
CA SER A 233 -16.65 22.08 -26.48
C SER A 233 -16.84 20.65 -27.02
N SER A 234 -15.81 20.08 -27.64
CA SER A 234 -15.78 18.67 -28.06
C SER A 234 -15.68 17.67 -26.91
N LYS A 235 -15.37 18.11 -25.69
CA LYS A 235 -15.20 17.27 -24.50
C LYS A 235 -16.51 17.17 -23.74
N THR A 236 -17.07 15.97 -23.69
CA THR A 236 -18.36 15.71 -23.04
C THR A 236 -18.18 15.39 -21.56
N VAL A 237 -19.23 15.61 -20.77
CA VAL A 237 -19.33 15.11 -19.38
C VAL A 237 -18.99 13.62 -19.34
N ASP A 238 -18.29 13.20 -18.28
CA ASP A 238 -17.72 11.86 -18.08
C ASP A 238 -16.65 11.43 -19.10
N GLY A 239 -16.34 12.28 -20.09
CA GLY A 239 -15.24 12.08 -21.02
C GLY A 239 -13.87 12.21 -20.33
N ILE A 240 -12.84 11.75 -21.03
CA ILE A 240 -11.45 11.85 -20.58
C ILE A 240 -10.72 12.88 -21.43
N VAL A 241 -10.05 13.83 -20.77
CA VAL A 241 -9.13 14.78 -21.39
C VAL A 241 -7.72 14.38 -21.01
N THR A 242 -6.91 14.04 -22.00
CA THR A 242 -5.48 13.77 -21.85
C THR A 242 -4.71 15.06 -22.06
N ALA A 243 -3.85 15.44 -21.11
CA ALA A 243 -2.95 16.57 -21.28
C ALA A 243 -1.91 16.26 -22.36
N ASN A 244 -1.55 17.26 -23.15
CA ASN A 244 -0.56 17.12 -24.19
C ASN A 244 0.83 16.92 -23.59
N TYR A 245 1.46 15.79 -23.87
CA TYR A 245 2.85 15.52 -23.52
C TYR A 245 3.80 16.33 -24.42
N VAL A 246 4.80 16.96 -23.80
CA VAL A 246 5.85 17.71 -24.50
C VAL A 246 7.15 16.91 -24.42
N ALA A 247 7.59 16.39 -25.57
CA ALA A 247 8.87 15.72 -25.66
C ALA A 247 10.01 16.67 -25.24
N SER A 248 10.94 16.17 -24.42
CA SER A 248 12.13 16.93 -24.03
C SER A 248 13.00 17.21 -25.25
N ASN A 249 13.46 18.45 -25.38
CA ASN A 249 14.48 18.89 -26.34
C ASN A 249 15.85 19.10 -25.68
N THR A 250 16.02 18.68 -24.43
CA THR A 250 17.27 18.81 -23.66
C THR A 250 17.92 17.46 -23.42
N ASP A 251 19.26 17.46 -23.32
CA ASP A 251 20.08 16.26 -23.05
C ASP A 251 19.99 15.77 -21.59
N THR A 252 19.43 16.58 -20.69
CA THR A 252 19.19 16.24 -19.27
C THR A 252 17.71 16.34 -18.91
N PRO A 253 16.83 15.57 -19.58
CA PRO A 253 15.43 15.52 -19.20
C PRO A 253 15.30 15.02 -17.77
N ASN A 254 14.20 15.38 -17.11
CA ASN A 254 13.81 14.79 -15.83
C ASN A 254 14.68 15.26 -14.63
N SER A 255 14.86 16.57 -14.50
CA SER A 255 15.39 17.22 -13.30
C SER A 255 14.42 18.26 -12.76
N GLY A 256 14.64 18.76 -11.55
CA GLY A 256 13.81 19.85 -11.00
C GLY A 256 13.81 21.12 -11.87
N THR A 257 14.88 21.37 -12.63
CA THR A 257 15.01 22.51 -13.54
C THR A 257 14.48 22.21 -14.95
N ASN A 258 14.54 20.94 -15.37
CA ASN A 258 14.05 20.45 -16.67
C ASN A 258 13.01 19.35 -16.44
N PRO A 259 11.83 19.67 -15.88
CA PRO A 259 10.80 18.68 -15.63
C PRO A 259 10.17 18.21 -16.94
N ILE A 260 9.67 16.98 -16.94
CA ILE A 260 8.83 16.46 -18.02
C ILE A 260 7.52 17.24 -18.03
N GLU A 261 7.15 17.81 -19.16
CA GLU A 261 6.01 18.74 -19.24
C GLU A 261 4.77 18.11 -19.88
N PHE A 262 3.64 18.32 -19.23
CA PHE A 262 2.30 18.12 -19.77
C PHE A 262 1.59 19.48 -19.86
N LYS A 263 0.74 19.65 -20.87
CA LYS A 263 0.04 20.91 -21.14
C LYS A 263 -1.46 20.70 -21.27
N LEU A 264 -2.23 21.55 -20.63
CA LEU A 264 -3.61 21.83 -21.00
C LEU A 264 -3.59 23.10 -21.86
N ARG A 265 -3.72 22.92 -23.17
CA ARG A 265 -3.61 24.00 -24.14
C ARG A 265 -4.97 24.65 -24.35
N LYS A 266 -4.99 25.96 -24.54
CA LYS A 266 -6.19 26.70 -24.97
C LYS A 266 -6.19 26.88 -26.48
N GLY A 267 -7.36 26.82 -27.12
CA GLY A 267 -7.48 27.05 -28.57
C GLY A 267 -8.72 26.40 -29.18
N SER A 268 -8.94 26.67 -30.47
CA SER A 268 -10.13 26.27 -31.20
C SER A 268 -10.07 24.86 -31.81
N SER A 269 -8.88 24.33 -32.09
CA SER A 269 -8.70 23.06 -32.83
C SER A 269 -8.00 21.98 -31.99
N ASN A 270 -8.72 20.95 -31.55
CA ASN A 270 -8.20 19.75 -30.84
C ASN A 270 -7.46 20.01 -29.51
N ASN A 271 -7.52 21.23 -28.98
CA ASN A 271 -6.90 21.60 -27.71
C ASN A 271 -7.75 21.10 -26.52
N GLU A 272 -7.13 21.05 -25.35
CA GLU A 272 -7.76 20.48 -24.16
C GLU A 272 -8.77 21.45 -23.51
N LEU A 273 -8.46 22.75 -23.51
CA LEU A 273 -9.26 23.80 -22.87
C LEU A 273 -10.08 24.63 -23.87
N LYS A 274 -11.06 25.38 -23.34
CA LYS A 274 -11.80 26.40 -24.10
C LYS A 274 -10.86 27.44 -24.72
N GLU A 275 -11.27 28.02 -25.85
CA GLU A 275 -10.42 28.93 -26.64
C GLU A 275 -9.91 30.14 -25.84
N ALA A 276 -10.77 30.74 -25.02
CA ALA A 276 -10.42 31.87 -24.17
C ALA A 276 -9.42 31.53 -23.04
N GLY A 277 -9.12 30.24 -22.83
CA GLY A 277 -8.44 29.76 -21.63
C GLY A 277 -9.35 29.79 -20.41
N VAL A 278 -8.79 29.43 -19.26
CA VAL A 278 -9.50 29.22 -17.99
C VAL A 278 -8.98 30.18 -16.92
N ALA A 279 -9.89 30.70 -16.10
CA ALA A 279 -9.61 31.67 -15.05
C ALA A 279 -9.18 30.99 -13.73
N ASP A 280 -8.84 31.79 -12.72
CA ASP A 280 -8.57 31.31 -11.35
C ASP A 280 -9.82 30.78 -10.61
N THR A 281 -11.01 30.96 -11.19
CA THR A 281 -12.28 30.36 -10.75
C THR A 281 -12.59 29.01 -11.39
N ASP A 282 -11.72 28.54 -12.29
CA ASP A 282 -11.88 27.29 -13.03
C ASP A 282 -11.00 26.21 -12.37
N TYR A 283 -11.65 25.23 -11.73
CA TYR A 283 -11.01 24.27 -10.81
C TYR A 283 -10.72 22.94 -11.49
N PHE A 284 -9.52 22.41 -11.29
CA PHE A 284 -9.10 21.13 -11.87
C PHE A 284 -8.65 20.11 -10.81
N LYS A 285 -8.71 18.84 -11.19
CA LYS A 285 -7.98 17.72 -10.58
C LYS A 285 -7.69 16.66 -11.64
N ALA A 286 -6.49 16.09 -11.64
CA ALA A 286 -6.11 14.98 -12.50
C ALA A 286 -6.61 13.65 -11.91
N ASP A 287 -7.93 13.51 -11.75
CA ASP A 287 -8.58 12.34 -11.14
C ASP A 287 -8.59 11.08 -12.00
N ALA A 288 -8.15 11.20 -13.25
CA ALA A 288 -7.89 10.08 -14.14
C ALA A 288 -6.38 9.86 -14.39
N LEU A 289 -5.48 10.56 -13.69
CA LEU A 289 -4.04 10.39 -13.80
C LEU A 289 -3.64 8.94 -13.51
N GLU A 290 -2.80 8.39 -14.39
CA GLU A 290 -2.21 7.07 -14.23
C GLU A 290 -0.77 7.19 -13.75
N LEU A 291 -0.46 6.53 -12.63
CA LEU A 291 0.91 6.36 -12.15
C LEU A 291 1.30 4.87 -12.23
N PRO A 292 2.60 4.55 -12.35
CA PRO A 292 3.07 3.20 -12.16
C PRO A 292 2.60 2.62 -10.83
N ASP A 293 2.34 1.31 -10.80
CA ASP A 293 1.88 0.63 -9.59
C ASP A 293 2.84 0.90 -8.40
N GLY A 294 2.28 1.39 -7.30
CA GLY A 294 2.99 1.74 -6.08
C GLY A 294 3.68 3.11 -6.08
N ALA A 295 3.71 3.84 -7.20
CA ALA A 295 4.23 5.21 -7.25
C ALA A 295 3.23 6.21 -6.65
N PHE A 296 3.74 7.33 -6.13
CA PHE A 296 2.94 8.40 -5.53
C PHE A 296 3.52 9.78 -5.86
N ILE A 297 2.71 10.82 -5.61
CA ILE A 297 3.14 12.21 -5.81
C ILE A 297 3.67 12.80 -4.50
N GLU A 298 4.87 13.36 -4.58
CA GLU A 298 5.46 14.25 -3.60
C GLU A 298 5.39 15.69 -4.14
N VAL A 299 4.96 16.62 -3.29
CA VAL A 299 4.92 18.06 -3.60
C VAL A 299 5.76 18.82 -2.59
N SER A 300 6.20 20.03 -2.96
CA SER A 300 6.92 20.91 -2.06
C SER A 300 6.07 21.26 -0.84
N THR A 301 6.72 21.30 0.34
CA THR A 301 6.10 21.80 1.58
C THR A 301 6.10 23.31 1.66
N ASP A 302 6.70 24.00 0.69
CA ASP A 302 6.69 25.46 0.60
C ASP A 302 5.25 25.97 0.47
N THR A 303 4.76 26.68 1.48
CA THR A 303 3.41 27.21 1.53
C THR A 303 3.25 28.57 0.85
N THR A 304 4.26 29.05 0.13
CA THR A 304 4.19 30.35 -0.57
C THR A 304 2.95 30.38 -1.49
N ALA A 305 2.27 31.53 -1.51
CA ALA A 305 0.96 31.68 -2.12
C ALA A 305 1.01 31.41 -3.64
N CYS A 306 0.51 30.26 -4.06
CA CYS A 306 0.03 30.07 -5.42
C CYS A 306 -1.24 30.87 -5.66
N PRO A 307 -1.37 31.57 -6.81
CA PRO A 307 -0.39 31.66 -7.90
C PRO A 307 0.73 32.69 -7.59
N GLY A 308 2.00 32.35 -7.87
CA GLY A 308 3.13 33.26 -7.65
C GLY A 308 3.07 34.55 -8.48
N THR A 309 3.98 35.50 -8.23
CA THR A 309 4.08 36.75 -9.00
C THR A 309 5.05 36.56 -10.17
N GLY A 310 4.54 36.35 -11.40
CA GLY A 310 5.36 36.17 -12.60
C GLY A 310 4.53 36.12 -13.89
N SER A 311 5.18 36.18 -15.05
CA SER A 311 4.51 36.07 -16.36
C SER A 311 3.83 34.71 -16.54
N THR A 312 4.52 33.65 -16.14
CA THR A 312 4.00 32.29 -15.94
C THR A 312 4.35 31.85 -14.53
N PRO A 313 3.47 32.07 -13.53
CA PRO A 313 3.77 31.66 -12.17
C PRO A 313 3.91 30.13 -12.06
N THR A 314 4.79 29.68 -11.18
CA THR A 314 5.04 28.27 -10.92
C THR A 314 4.61 27.90 -9.50
N CYS A 315 3.91 26.78 -9.39
CA CYS A 315 3.31 26.26 -8.17
C CYS A 315 3.85 24.87 -7.86
N ALA A 316 4.69 24.75 -6.82
CA ALA A 316 5.33 23.48 -6.48
C ALA A 316 4.63 22.70 -5.37
N ASN A 317 3.58 23.26 -4.77
CA ASN A 317 2.96 22.75 -3.54
C ASN A 317 1.56 22.15 -3.76
N VAL A 318 1.11 21.99 -5.01
CA VAL A 318 -0.23 21.46 -5.32
C VAL A 318 -0.12 20.04 -5.85
N ASN A 319 -0.77 19.09 -5.20
CA ASN A 319 -0.86 17.72 -5.69
C ASN A 319 -1.93 17.67 -6.81
N PRO A 320 -1.58 17.29 -8.05
CA PRO A 320 -2.53 17.34 -9.16
C PRO A 320 -3.68 16.34 -9.01
N ILE A 321 -3.50 15.21 -8.29
CA ILE A 321 -4.55 14.20 -8.09
C ILE A 321 -5.63 14.72 -7.15
N THR A 322 -5.22 15.29 -6.01
CA THR A 322 -6.17 15.80 -5.00
C THR A 322 -6.62 17.23 -5.29
N GLY A 323 -5.84 17.97 -6.09
CA GLY A 323 -5.99 19.40 -6.32
C GLY A 323 -5.64 20.25 -5.10
N MET A 324 -5.07 19.71 -4.03
CA MET A 324 -4.85 20.43 -2.77
C MET A 324 -3.40 20.83 -2.54
N LYS A 325 -3.21 21.94 -1.81
CA LYS A 325 -1.89 22.37 -1.33
C LYS A 325 -1.41 21.45 -0.22
N GLY A 326 -0.16 21.00 -0.31
CA GLY A 326 0.49 20.15 0.69
C GLY A 326 0.07 18.68 0.64
N THR A 327 0.90 17.83 1.23
CA THR A 327 0.64 16.39 1.35
C THR A 327 -0.39 16.13 2.45
N GLY A 328 -1.41 15.32 2.16
CA GLY A 328 -2.40 14.88 3.16
C GLY A 328 -3.52 15.88 3.50
N VAL A 329 -3.64 16.99 2.75
CA VAL A 329 -4.74 17.94 2.93
C VAL A 329 -5.99 17.44 2.18
N ALA A 330 -7.06 17.18 2.92
CA ALA A 330 -8.34 16.79 2.34
C ALA A 330 -8.98 17.95 1.55
N ALA A 331 -9.48 17.66 0.35
CA ALA A 331 -10.20 18.64 -0.43
C ALA A 331 -11.54 19.00 0.24
N ALA A 332 -11.80 20.30 0.43
CA ALA A 332 -13.16 20.76 0.71
C ALA A 332 -14.00 20.60 -0.58
N THR A 333 -15.26 20.18 -0.45
CA THR A 333 -16.14 19.98 -1.59
C THR A 333 -16.19 21.24 -2.48
N GLY A 334 -15.81 21.08 -3.75
CA GLY A 334 -15.84 22.17 -4.73
C GLY A 334 -14.67 23.14 -4.68
N GLN A 335 -13.59 22.85 -3.95
CA GLN A 335 -12.40 23.71 -3.91
C GLN A 335 -11.14 22.92 -4.27
N THR A 336 -10.35 23.45 -5.20
CA THR A 336 -8.99 23.00 -5.50
C THR A 336 -8.08 24.22 -5.65
N HIS A 337 -6.79 23.98 -5.47
CA HIS A 337 -5.69 24.91 -5.72
C HIS A 337 -5.04 24.69 -7.08
N LEU A 338 -5.49 23.67 -7.83
CA LEU A 338 -5.12 23.46 -9.22
C LEU A 338 -6.13 24.22 -10.08
N ILE A 339 -5.81 25.48 -10.38
CA ILE A 339 -6.69 26.45 -11.03
C ILE A 339 -6.00 27.14 -12.22
N GLY A 340 -6.78 27.80 -13.07
CA GLY A 340 -6.26 28.76 -14.04
C GLY A 340 -5.67 30.01 -13.38
N LYS A 341 -5.31 30.99 -14.21
CA LYS A 341 -4.80 32.31 -13.78
C LYS A 341 -5.89 33.36 -14.05
N SER A 342 -6.01 34.37 -13.20
CA SER A 342 -7.09 35.39 -13.25
C SER A 342 -7.19 36.16 -14.58
N ASP A 343 -6.09 36.25 -15.33
CA ASP A 343 -5.98 36.91 -16.65
C ASP A 343 -6.07 35.92 -17.83
N ASN A 344 -6.48 34.66 -17.58
CA ASN A 344 -6.40 33.53 -18.50
C ASN A 344 -4.98 33.31 -19.08
N GLY A 345 -3.96 33.78 -18.37
CA GLY A 345 -2.56 33.54 -18.67
C GLY A 345 -2.13 32.12 -18.29
N ALA A 346 -0.94 31.74 -18.73
CA ALA A 346 -0.36 30.44 -18.42
C ALA A 346 0.04 30.36 -16.94
N ILE A 347 -0.13 29.19 -16.34
CA ILE A 347 0.33 28.87 -14.98
C ILE A 347 0.88 27.45 -14.96
N SER A 348 2.00 27.24 -14.27
CA SER A 348 2.69 25.96 -14.17
C SER A 348 2.56 25.37 -12.77
N TYR A 349 2.36 24.06 -12.69
CA TYR A 349 2.33 23.28 -11.45
C TYR A 349 3.40 22.19 -11.51
N THR A 350 4.39 22.26 -10.64
CA THR A 350 5.47 21.27 -10.57
C THR A 350 5.24 20.28 -9.43
N PHE A 351 5.59 19.03 -9.67
CA PHE A 351 5.45 17.95 -8.71
C PHE A 351 6.45 16.84 -9.02
N THR A 352 6.67 15.96 -8.05
CA THR A 352 7.58 14.83 -8.18
C THR A 352 6.80 13.53 -8.09
N VAL A 353 7.04 12.61 -9.02
CA VAL A 353 6.58 11.23 -8.88
C VAL A 353 7.69 10.44 -8.24
N VAL A 354 7.39 9.82 -7.10
CA VAL A 354 8.29 8.94 -6.37
C VAL A 354 7.85 7.50 -6.61
N ALA A 355 8.80 6.65 -7.02
CA ALA A 355 8.52 5.24 -7.26
C ALA A 355 8.18 4.49 -5.98
N GLN A 356 7.66 3.27 -6.13
CA GLN A 356 7.35 2.38 -5.01
C GLN A 356 8.51 2.25 -4.03
N ASN A 357 9.75 2.15 -4.52
CA ASN A 357 10.96 2.03 -3.69
C ASN A 357 11.23 3.23 -2.76
N GLY A 358 10.66 4.41 -3.03
CA GLY A 358 10.81 5.64 -2.26
C GLY A 358 12.05 6.47 -2.58
N THR A 359 12.92 6.00 -3.46
CA THR A 359 14.20 6.65 -3.78
C THR A 359 14.29 7.11 -5.23
N SER A 360 13.68 6.37 -6.17
CA SER A 360 13.63 6.76 -7.57
C SER A 360 12.59 7.86 -7.75
N LYS A 361 13.00 8.95 -8.42
CA LYS A 361 12.18 10.15 -8.58
C LYS A 361 12.18 10.62 -10.03
N LYS A 362 11.05 11.14 -10.48
CA LYS A 362 10.91 11.92 -11.71
C LYS A 362 10.21 13.24 -11.46
N TYR A 363 10.64 14.28 -12.15
CA TYR A 363 10.14 15.65 -11.99
C TYR A 363 9.21 15.99 -13.14
N TYR A 364 8.04 16.51 -12.80
CA TYR A 364 6.98 16.80 -13.75
C TYR A 364 6.46 18.22 -13.59
N LYS A 365 5.90 18.74 -14.67
CA LYS A 365 5.24 20.05 -14.73
C LYS A 365 3.96 19.93 -15.54
N LEU A 366 2.86 20.44 -14.99
CA LEU A 366 1.61 20.66 -15.71
C LEU A 366 1.45 22.16 -15.98
N THR A 367 1.29 22.55 -17.23
CA THR A 367 1.00 23.95 -17.61
C THR A 367 -0.45 24.09 -18.05
N ILE A 368 -1.22 24.94 -17.37
CA ILE A 368 -2.59 25.31 -17.73
C ILE A 368 -2.56 26.59 -18.56
N ASN A 369 -3.49 26.73 -19.52
CA ASN A 369 -3.54 27.81 -20.51
C ASN A 369 -2.28 27.91 -21.38
N ALA A 370 -1.61 26.78 -21.62
CA ALA A 370 -0.51 26.77 -22.58
C ALA A 370 -1.02 27.18 -23.96
N THR A 371 -0.19 27.91 -24.71
CA THR A 371 -0.43 28.12 -26.14
C THR A 371 -0.21 26.82 -26.92
N SER A 372 -0.91 26.67 -28.04
CA SER A 372 -0.83 25.52 -28.96
C SER A 372 0.60 25.17 -29.33
#